data_AF-A0A938MII8-F1
#
_entry.id   AF-A0A938MII8-F1
#
_cell.length_a   1.000
_cell.length_b   1.000
_cell.length_c   1.000
_cell.angle_alpha   90.00
_cell.angle_beta   90.00
_cell.angle_gamma   90.00
#
_symmetry.space_group_name_H-M   'P 1'
#
loop_
_entity.id
_entity.type
_entity.pdbx_description
1 polymer ?
#
loop_
_entity_poly.entity_id
_entity_poly.type
_entity_poly.pdbx_seq_one_letter_code
_entity_poly.pdbx_strand_id
1 'polypeptide(L)'
;WDGTGYPDALHGQRIPLLARIMAVADAYDAMTSNRPYRPPMPKADAIRELQAAAGAQFDPELTSVFTKTLAASADGQSDARTS
;
A
#
# COMPACT_ATOMS: atom_id res chain seq x y z
N TRP A 1 7.13 -7.79 -7.21
CA TRP A 1 8.44 -7.90 -6.53
C TRP A 1 9.13 -9.20 -6.92
N ASP A 2 8.36 -10.28 -6.94
CA ASP A 2 8.63 -11.61 -7.53
C ASP A 2 9.11 -11.66 -9.00
N GLY A 3 8.95 -10.59 -9.78
CA GLY A 3 9.33 -10.56 -11.19
C GLY A 3 8.25 -11.05 -12.14
N THR A 4 7.01 -11.17 -11.69
CA THR A 4 5.87 -11.56 -12.55
C THR A 4 5.20 -10.37 -13.26
N GLY A 5 5.66 -9.14 -12.98
CA GLY A 5 5.14 -7.91 -13.56
C GLY A 5 5.64 -7.61 -14.97
N TYR A 6 4.98 -6.66 -15.64
CA TYR A 6 5.27 -6.21 -17.00
C TYR A 6 5.81 -4.76 -16.99
N PRO A 7 6.59 -4.27 -18.00
CA PRO A 7 7.09 -4.95 -19.20
C PRO A 7 8.32 -5.83 -19.01
N ASP A 8 9.20 -5.44 -18.10
CA ASP A 8 10.57 -5.96 -18.08
C ASP A 8 10.80 -7.14 -17.12
N ALA A 9 9.74 -7.61 -16.44
CA ALA A 9 9.79 -8.73 -15.47
C ALA A 9 10.91 -8.58 -14.42
N LEU A 10 11.18 -7.35 -14.00
CA LEU A 10 12.21 -7.05 -13.01
C LEU A 10 11.81 -7.59 -11.63
N HIS A 11 12.78 -8.15 -10.92
CA HIS A 11 12.58 -8.73 -9.59
C HIS A 11 13.39 -8.00 -8.52
N GLY A 12 12.84 -7.97 -7.31
CA GLY A 12 13.52 -7.44 -6.13
C GLY A 12 14.02 -6.01 -6.31
N GLN A 13 15.27 -5.79 -5.93
CA GLN A 13 15.92 -4.48 -5.97
C GLN A 13 16.30 -4.02 -7.39
N ARG A 14 16.19 -4.89 -8.41
CA ARG A 14 16.34 -4.47 -9.82
C ARG A 14 15.21 -3.56 -10.26
N ILE A 15 14.06 -3.61 -9.58
CA ILE A 15 12.98 -2.65 -9.73
C ILE A 15 13.43 -1.32 -9.09
N PRO A 16 13.40 -0.19 -9.82
CA PRO A 16 13.74 1.11 -9.27
C PRO A 16 12.99 1.40 -7.95
N LEU A 17 13.68 2.01 -6.98
CA LEU A 17 13.10 2.28 -5.66
C LEU A 17 11.77 3.02 -5.75
N LEU A 18 11.70 4.06 -6.58
CA LEU A 18 10.48 4.85 -6.78
C LEU A 18 9.33 4.00 -7.31
N ALA A 19 9.58 3.08 -8.24
CA ALA A 19 8.55 2.19 -8.77
C ALA A 19 8.01 1.23 -7.68
N ARG A 20 8.88 0.71 -6.80
CA ARG A 20 8.46 -0.12 -5.67
C ARG A 20 7.62 0.67 -4.65
N ILE A 21 7.96 1.94 -4.38
CA ILE A 21 7.17 2.83 -3.52
C ILE A 21 5.80 3.09 -4.13
N MET A 22 5.76 3.47 -5.42
CA MET A 22 4.52 3.78 -6.12
C MET A 22 3.58 2.57 -6.18
N ALA A 23 4.11 1.36 -6.37
CA ALA A 23 3.29 0.15 -6.40
C ALA A 23 2.53 -0.09 -5.08
N VAL A 24 3.18 0.13 -3.92
CA VAL A 24 2.52 0.00 -2.61
C VAL A 24 1.47 1.10 -2.41
N ALA A 25 1.80 2.34 -2.75
CA ALA A 25 0.89 3.48 -2.59
C ALA A 25 -0.35 3.37 -3.49
N ASP A 26 -0.17 3.00 -4.76
CA ASP A 26 -1.26 2.82 -5.73
C ASP A 26 -2.20 1.67 -5.33
N ALA A 27 -1.64 0.55 -4.87
CA ALA A 27 -2.44 -0.56 -4.37
C ALA A 27 -3.29 -0.17 -3.15
N TYR A 28 -2.71 0.57 -2.20
CA TYR A 28 -3.44 1.08 -1.05
C TYR A 28 -4.58 2.01 -1.47
N ASP A 29 -4.28 3.02 -2.30
CA ASP A 29 -5.28 3.96 -2.80
C ASP A 29 -6.41 3.22 -3.54
N ALA A 30 -6.06 2.28 -4.41
CA ALA A 30 -7.02 1.46 -5.15
C ALA A 30 -7.97 0.67 -4.23
N MET A 31 -7.48 0.20 -3.07
CA MET A 31 -8.29 -0.51 -2.08
C MET A 31 -9.17 0.43 -1.27
N THR A 32 -8.67 1.60 -0.86
CA THR A 32 -9.37 2.50 0.07
C THR A 32 -10.19 3.60 -0.60
N SER A 33 -10.04 3.78 -1.92
CA SER A 33 -10.81 4.77 -2.66
C SER A 33 -12.17 4.26 -3.11
N ASN A 34 -13.17 5.14 -3.08
CA ASN A 34 -14.53 4.80 -3.50
C ASN A 34 -14.59 4.62 -5.02
N ARG A 35 -14.96 3.43 -5.50
CA ARG A 35 -15.12 3.14 -6.94
C ARG A 35 -16.59 2.87 -7.25
N PRO A 36 -17.08 3.18 -8.47
CA PRO A 36 -18.51 3.06 -8.82
C PRO A 36 -19.15 1.69 -8.54
N TYR A 37 -18.33 0.63 -8.46
CA TYR A 37 -18.76 -0.75 -8.30
C TYR A 37 -18.23 -1.43 -7.03
N ARG A 38 -17.52 -0.71 -6.15
CA ARG A 38 -16.95 -1.30 -4.93
C ARG A 38 -16.82 -0.24 -3.83
N PRO A 39 -17.42 -0.48 -2.65
CA PRO A 39 -17.19 0.40 -1.52
C PRO A 39 -15.71 0.35 -1.08
N PRO A 40 -15.18 1.45 -0.52
CA PRO A 40 -13.81 1.48 -0.06
C PRO A 40 -13.55 0.41 1.01
N MET A 41 -12.41 -0.27 0.90
CA MET A 41 -11.96 -1.23 1.90
C MET A 41 -11.58 -0.47 3.19
N PRO A 42 -11.95 -0.99 4.38
CA PRO A 42 -11.46 -0.43 5.64
C PRO A 42 -9.94 -0.42 5.70
N LYS A 43 -9.36 0.64 6.27
CA LYS A 43 -7.90 0.81 6.40
C LYS A 43 -7.19 -0.42 6.99
N ALA A 44 -7.77 -1.03 8.02
CA ALA A 44 -7.21 -2.23 8.65
C ALA A 44 -7.15 -3.43 7.69
N ASP A 45 -8.18 -3.60 6.86
CA ASP A 45 -8.22 -4.65 5.85
C ASP A 45 -7.21 -4.38 4.72
N ALA A 46 -7.10 -3.13 4.27
CA ALA A 46 -6.11 -2.75 3.25
C ALA A 46 -4.67 -2.96 3.74
N ILE A 47 -4.38 -2.66 5.02
CA ILE A 47 -3.09 -2.95 5.64
C ILE A 47 -2.81 -4.45 5.65
N ARG A 48 -3.81 -5.28 6.03
CA ARG A 48 -3.68 -6.74 6.04
C ARG A 48 -3.42 -7.30 4.65
N GLU A 49 -4.10 -6.79 3.63
CA GLU A 49 -3.91 -7.22 2.23
C GLU A 49 -2.50 -6.89 1.74
N LEU A 50 -2.01 -5.68 2.00
CA LEU A 50 -0.63 -5.29 1.67
C LEU A 50 0.39 -6.22 2.34
N GLN A 51 0.20 -6.50 3.64
CA GLN A 51 1.08 -7.38 4.40
C GLN A 51 1.08 -8.81 3.86
N ALA A 52 -0.08 -9.33 3.45
CA ALA A 52 -0.21 -10.65 2.84
C ALA A 52 0.51 -10.75 1.48
N ALA A 53 0.57 -9.65 0.73
CA ALA A 53 1.22 -9.57 -0.57
C ALA A 53 2.71 -9.17 -0.51
N ALA A 54 3.25 -8.88 0.68
CA ALA A 54 4.65 -8.52 0.90
C ALA A 54 5.59 -9.68 0.54
N GLY A 55 6.67 -9.38 -0.20
CA GLY A 55 7.64 -10.39 -0.64
C GLY A 55 7.20 -11.20 -1.87
N ALA A 56 5.95 -11.05 -2.32
CA ALA A 56 5.45 -11.57 -3.59
C ALA A 56 5.19 -10.42 -4.57
N GLN A 57 4.14 -9.64 -4.35
CA GLN A 57 3.80 -8.51 -5.23
C GLN A 57 4.59 -7.26 -4.85
N PHE A 58 4.76 -7.02 -3.55
CA PHE A 58 5.36 -5.80 -3.04
C PHE A 58 6.71 -6.04 -2.37
N ASP A 59 7.52 -4.99 -2.34
CA ASP A 59 8.73 -4.97 -1.54
C ASP A 59 8.35 -5.11 -0.04
N PRO A 60 8.87 -6.13 0.67
CA PRO A 60 8.49 -6.38 2.06
C PRO A 60 8.96 -5.28 3.02
N GLU A 61 10.10 -4.63 2.75
CA GLU A 61 10.61 -3.56 3.60
C GLU A 61 9.73 -2.31 3.46
N LEU A 62 9.46 -1.89 2.22
CA LEU A 62 8.61 -0.73 1.96
C LEU A 62 7.18 -0.95 2.45
N THR A 63 6.64 -2.17 2.29
CA THR A 63 5.32 -2.53 2.80
C THR A 63 5.27 -2.43 4.33
N SER A 64 6.33 -2.89 5.02
CA SER A 64 6.43 -2.77 6.48
C SER A 64 6.45 -1.31 6.93
N VAL A 65 7.28 -0.47 6.29
CA VAL A 65 7.37 0.96 6.61
C VAL A 65 6.04 1.66 6.36
N PHE A 66 5.45 1.46 5.18
CA PHE A 66 4.19 2.10 4.79
C PHE A 66 3.04 1.77 5.74
N THR A 67 2.87 0.48 6.07
CA THR A 67 1.79 0.04 6.97
C THR A 67 1.98 0.53 8.40
N LYS A 68 3.23 0.64 8.90
CA LYS A 68 3.53 1.26 10.19
C LYS A 68 3.19 2.75 10.20
N THR A 69 3.53 3.48 9.15
CA THR A 69 3.17 4.91 9.01
C THR A 69 1.66 5.09 9.01
N LEU A 70 0.92 4.23 8.31
CA LEU A 70 -0.53 4.27 8.33
C LEU A 70 -1.10 3.98 9.73
N ALA A 71 -0.59 2.99 10.44
CA ALA A 71 -1.05 2.67 11.79
C ALA A 71 -0.81 3.83 12.77
N ALA A 72 0.37 4.46 12.73
CA ALA A 72 0.72 5.60 13.58
C ALA A 72 -0.17 6.83 13.31
N SER A 73 -0.59 7.06 12.06
CA SER A 73 -1.48 8.18 11.72
C SER A 73 -2.92 8.04 12.24
N ALA A 74 -3.31 6.89 12.80
CA ALA A 74 -4.61 6.73 13.45
C ALA A 74 -4.69 7.42 14.83
N ASP A 75 -3.54 7.72 15.44
CA ASP A 75 -3.47 8.35 16.77
C ASP A 75 -3.45 9.88 16.74
N GLY A 76 -3.54 10.50 15.55
CA GLY A 76 -3.31 11.94 15.35
C GLY A 76 -4.33 12.70 14.50
N GLN A 77 -5.53 12.16 14.26
CA GLN A 77 -6.66 12.91 13.66
C GLN A 77 -7.90 12.83 14.56
N SER A 78 -7.76 13.38 15.76
CA SER A 78 -8.88 13.89 16.56
C SER A 78 -8.58 15.34 16.90
N ASP A 79 -8.60 16.23 15.90
CA ASP A 79 -8.88 17.63 16.20
C ASP A 79 -9.32 18.43 14.97
N ALA A 80 -10.23 19.37 15.22
CA ALA A 80 -10.75 20.39 14.31
C ALA A 80 -11.75 19.94 13.22
N ARG A 81 -13.01 19.74 13.62
CA ARG A 81 -14.22 20.26 12.92
C ARG A 81 -15.43 20.26 13.87
N THR A 82 -15.40 21.14 14.86
CA THR A 82 -16.61 21.72 15.45
C THR A 82 -16.29 23.14 15.83
N SER A 83 -16.66 24.07 14.96
CA SER A 83 -16.98 25.48 15.23
C SER A 83 -17.55 26.08 13.94
#